data_AF-A0A3C1DQG5-F1
#
_entry.id   AF-A0A3C1DQG5-F1
#
_cell.length_a   1.000
_cell.length_b   1.000
_cell.length_c   1.000
_cell.angle_alpha   90.00
_cell.angle_beta   90.00
_cell.angle_gamma   90.00
#
_symmetry.space_group_name_H-M   'P 1'
#
loop_
_entity.id
_entity.type
_entity.pdbx_description
1 polymer ?
#
loop_
_entity_poly.entity_id
_entity_poly.type
_entity_poly.pdbx_seq_one_letter_code
_entity_poly.pdbx_strand_id
1 'polypeptide(L)'
;MLPSVYRPVKGRLLVRLPYLPDGGNYALLHEFCGQRTTVSFNNTKQAFEVAAPHLQEIVTGCLDHFGEIDLTTEHYAQQTCVEKCWMANPNTALSCVCGCAGLNHGTKAPFDRLILDGTVSVQGEYLVRSVRLRR
;
A
#
# COMPACT_ATOMS: atom_id res chain seq x y z
N MET A 1 -13.23 14.10 1.48
CA MET A 1 -12.39 13.05 2.07
C MET A 1 -11.40 12.64 1.00
N LEU A 2 -10.12 12.42 1.34
CA LEU A 2 -9.15 11.87 0.38
C LEU A 2 -9.19 10.34 0.41
N PRO A 3 -8.91 9.65 -0.71
CA PRO A 3 -8.75 8.21 -0.68
C PRO A 3 -7.53 7.85 0.18
N SER A 4 -7.61 6.71 0.86
CA SER A 4 -6.49 6.19 1.64
C SER A 4 -6.41 4.68 1.54
N VAL A 5 -5.19 4.15 1.50
CA VAL A 5 -4.92 2.71 1.58
C VAL A 5 -4.04 2.44 2.78
N TYR A 6 -4.43 1.47 3.59
CA TYR A 6 -3.58 0.85 4.58
C TYR A 6 -3.24 -0.58 4.17
N ARG A 7 -1.95 -0.85 4.07
CA ARG A 7 -1.37 -2.15 3.72
C ARG A 7 -0.72 -2.78 4.96
N PRO A 8 -1.40 -3.73 5.63
CA PRO A 8 -0.81 -4.45 6.75
C PRO A 8 0.21 -5.48 6.26
N VAL A 9 1.15 -5.88 7.12
CA VAL A 9 2.12 -6.92 6.76
C VAL A 9 1.42 -8.25 6.46
N LYS A 10 0.37 -8.56 7.22
CA LYS A 10 -0.47 -9.76 7.04
C LYS A 10 -1.93 -9.36 6.82
N GLY A 11 -2.60 -10.03 5.90
CA GLY A 11 -4.04 -9.87 5.66
C GLY A 11 -4.37 -9.05 4.41
N ARG A 12 -5.55 -8.42 4.43
CA ARG A 12 -6.13 -7.69 3.30
C ARG A 12 -5.82 -6.19 3.40
N LEU A 13 -5.77 -5.51 2.25
CA LEU A 13 -5.70 -4.05 2.18
C LEU A 13 -6.97 -3.46 2.77
N LEU A 14 -6.84 -2.35 3.49
CA LEU A 14 -7.97 -1.52 3.88
C LEU A 14 -7.99 -0.28 3.02
N VAL A 15 -9.02 -0.16 2.19
CA VAL A 15 -9.18 0.95 1.25
C VAL A 15 -10.35 1.81 1.71
N ARG A 16 -10.11 3.11 1.91
CA ARG A 16 -11.16 4.10 2.14
C ARG A 16 -11.21 4.99 0.93
N LEU A 17 -12.41 5.15 0.40
CA LEU A 17 -12.68 6.01 -0.75
C LEU A 17 -13.68 7.09 -0.33
N PRO A 18 -13.66 8.27 -0.97
CA PRO A 18 -14.79 9.18 -0.92
C PRO A 18 -16.09 8.43 -1.22
N TYR A 19 -17.18 8.78 -0.53
CA TYR A 19 -18.44 8.11 -0.78
C TYR A 19 -18.92 8.38 -2.22
N LEU A 20 -19.24 7.30 -2.94
CA LEU A 20 -19.90 7.35 -4.24
C LEU A 20 -21.28 6.68 -4.12
N PRO A 21 -22.35 7.31 -4.65
CA PRO A 21 -23.69 6.75 -4.61
C PRO A 21 -23.80 5.47 -5.45
N ASP A 22 -24.91 4.75 -5.30
CA ASP A 22 -25.31 3.62 -6.16
C ASP A 22 -24.27 2.49 -6.26
N GLY A 23 -23.51 2.26 -5.20
CA GLY A 23 -22.45 1.25 -5.18
C GLY A 23 -21.21 1.62 -5.99
N GLY A 24 -21.06 2.90 -6.37
CA GLY A 24 -19.96 3.39 -7.20
C GLY A 24 -18.57 3.04 -6.67
N ASN A 25 -18.40 2.93 -5.35
CA ASN A 25 -17.11 2.49 -4.77
C ASN A 25 -16.76 1.03 -5.07
N TYR A 26 -17.74 0.13 -5.14
CA TYR A 26 -17.48 -1.25 -5.58
C TYR A 26 -17.13 -1.28 -7.06
N ALA A 27 -17.90 -0.58 -7.89
CA ALA A 27 -17.64 -0.49 -9.32
C ALA A 27 -16.23 0.07 -9.61
N LEU A 28 -15.84 1.13 -8.91
CA LEU A 28 -14.53 1.76 -9.03
C LEU A 28 -13.40 0.81 -8.60
N LEU A 29 -13.56 0.07 -7.50
CA LEU A 29 -12.56 -0.92 -7.08
C LEU A 29 -12.45 -2.09 -8.07
N HIS A 30 -13.55 -2.49 -8.71
CA HIS A 30 -13.53 -3.49 -9.77
C HIS A 30 -12.92 -2.97 -11.08
N GLU A 31 -13.06 -1.69 -11.38
CA GLU A 31 -12.35 -1.03 -12.48
C GLU A 31 -10.84 -1.07 -12.25
N PHE A 32 -10.40 -0.74 -11.03
CA PHE A 32 -8.97 -0.75 -10.67
C PHE A 32 -8.38 -2.17 -10.65
N CYS A 33 -9.04 -3.11 -9.98
CA CYS A 33 -8.45 -4.41 -9.65
C CYS A 33 -8.86 -5.53 -10.62
N GLY A 34 -9.91 -5.31 -11.42
CA GLY A 34 -10.56 -6.30 -12.25
C GLY A 34 -11.88 -6.81 -11.69
N GLN A 35 -12.77 -7.22 -12.59
CA GLN A 35 -14.14 -7.65 -12.26
C GLN A 35 -14.22 -8.92 -11.41
N ARG A 36 -13.16 -9.75 -11.40
CA ARG A 36 -13.09 -10.97 -10.61
C ARG A 36 -12.52 -10.76 -9.20
N THR A 37 -12.13 -9.54 -8.85
CA THR A 37 -11.58 -9.25 -7.52
C THR A 37 -12.67 -9.28 -6.48
N THR A 38 -12.49 -10.09 -5.43
CA THR A 38 -13.39 -10.04 -4.28
C THR A 38 -13.19 -8.76 -3.49
N VAL A 39 -14.20 -7.89 -3.47
CA VAL A 39 -14.24 -6.67 -2.66
C VAL A 39 -15.32 -6.83 -1.60
N SER A 40 -15.02 -6.53 -0.34
CA SER A 40 -15.98 -6.60 0.76
C SER A 40 -15.83 -5.39 1.67
N PHE A 41 -16.93 -4.74 2.05
CA PHE A 41 -16.88 -3.66 3.02
C PHE A 41 -16.84 -4.20 4.46
N ASN A 42 -15.84 -3.79 5.23
CA ASN A 42 -15.73 -4.10 6.65
C ASN A 42 -16.38 -2.97 7.48
N ASN A 43 -17.54 -3.24 8.06
CA ASN A 43 -18.29 -2.27 8.86
C ASN A 43 -17.57 -1.84 10.14
N THR A 44 -16.76 -2.71 10.76
CA THR A 44 -16.01 -2.35 11.97
C THR A 44 -14.88 -1.38 11.64
N LYS A 45 -14.16 -1.64 10.56
CA LYS A 45 -13.04 -0.80 10.12
C LYS A 45 -13.50 0.37 9.27
N GLN A 46 -14.76 0.40 8.81
CA GLN A 46 -15.32 1.39 7.89
C GLN A 46 -14.49 1.52 6.59
N ALA A 47 -14.03 0.40 6.04
CA ALA A 47 -13.14 0.36 4.88
C ALA A 47 -13.45 -0.86 4.00
N PHE A 48 -13.14 -0.76 2.71
CA PHE A 48 -13.16 -1.89 1.79
C PHE A 48 -11.94 -2.78 2.01
N GLU A 49 -12.16 -4.09 2.02
CA GLU A 49 -11.12 -5.09 2.08
C GLU A 49 -10.84 -5.66 0.69
N VAL A 50 -9.60 -5.51 0.25
CA VAL A 50 -9.12 -5.99 -1.06
C VAL A 50 -7.89 -6.85 -0.85
N ALA A 51 -7.65 -7.84 -1.72
CA ALA A 51 -6.47 -8.68 -1.60
C ALA A 51 -5.17 -7.85 -1.75
N ALA A 52 -4.16 -8.18 -0.93
CA ALA A 52 -2.86 -7.48 -0.91
C ALA A 52 -2.17 -7.31 -2.28
N PRO A 53 -2.25 -8.27 -3.22
CA PRO A 53 -1.62 -8.11 -4.54
C PRO A 53 -2.12 -6.91 -5.34
N HIS A 54 -3.34 -6.43 -5.09
CA HIS A 54 -3.93 -5.30 -5.83
C HIS A 54 -3.48 -3.91 -5.35
N LEU A 55 -2.46 -3.84 -4.48
CA LEU A 55 -2.02 -2.58 -3.89
C LEU A 55 -1.61 -1.56 -4.98
N GLN A 56 -0.85 -2.01 -5.96
CA GLN A 56 -0.32 -1.14 -7.00
C GLN A 56 -1.44 -0.61 -7.90
N GLU A 57 -2.38 -1.47 -8.27
CA GLU A 57 -3.55 -1.15 -9.07
C GLU A 57 -4.45 -0.14 -8.35
N ILE A 58 -4.70 -0.34 -7.05
CA ILE A 58 -5.51 0.60 -6.26
C ILE A 58 -4.82 1.96 -6.13
N VAL A 59 -3.53 1.99 -5.81
CA VAL A 59 -2.77 3.24 -5.66
C VAL A 59 -2.74 4.01 -6.97
N THR A 60 -2.44 3.31 -8.08
CA THR A 60 -2.41 3.91 -9.41
C THR A 60 -3.79 4.41 -9.83
N GLY A 61 -4.82 3.58 -9.70
CA GLY A 61 -6.20 3.96 -10.00
C GLY A 61 -6.68 5.15 -9.17
N CYS A 62 -6.31 5.23 -7.90
CA CYS A 62 -6.64 6.38 -7.05
C CYS A 62 -5.87 7.64 -7.47
N LEU A 63 -4.59 7.55 -7.81
CA LEU A 63 -3.83 8.69 -8.32
C LEU A 63 -4.41 9.19 -9.65
N ASP A 64 -4.83 8.27 -10.52
CA ASP A 64 -5.39 8.61 -11.82
C ASP A 64 -6.78 9.24 -11.71
N HIS A 65 -7.59 8.76 -10.77
CA HIS A 65 -8.97 9.21 -10.59
C HIS A 65 -9.10 10.43 -9.65
N PHE A 66 -8.29 10.51 -8.59
CA PHE A 66 -8.39 11.54 -7.55
C PHE A 66 -7.18 12.49 -7.49
N GLY A 67 -6.09 12.22 -8.20
CA GLY A 67 -4.87 13.03 -8.22
C GLY A 67 -3.96 12.86 -7.00
N GLU A 68 -4.50 12.45 -5.85
CA GLU A 68 -3.74 12.19 -4.64
C GLU A 68 -4.32 11.07 -3.77
N ILE A 69 -3.47 10.42 -2.98
CA ILE A 69 -3.84 9.34 -2.06
C ILE A 69 -2.91 9.30 -0.84
N ASP A 70 -3.48 9.02 0.34
CA ASP A 70 -2.70 8.69 1.53
C ASP A 70 -2.42 7.18 1.59
N LEU A 71 -1.14 6.80 1.61
CA LEU A 71 -0.70 5.42 1.68
C LEU A 71 0.01 5.17 3.01
N THR A 72 -0.52 4.24 3.81
CA THR A 72 0.12 3.73 5.02
C THR A 72 0.51 2.28 4.81
N THR A 73 1.78 1.96 5.03
CA THR A 73 2.33 0.61 4.85
C THR A 73 3.05 0.16 6.12
N GLU A 74 2.77 -1.05 6.55
CA GLU A 74 3.53 -1.69 7.62
C GLU A 74 4.74 -2.47 7.08
N HIS A 75 5.77 -2.66 7.89
CA HIS A 75 6.95 -3.42 7.53
C HIS A 75 7.48 -4.11 8.77
N TYR A 76 8.11 -5.27 8.66
CA TYR A 76 8.75 -5.90 9.81
C TYR A 76 10.00 -5.10 10.21
N ALA A 77 10.00 -4.53 11.41
CA ALA A 77 11.09 -3.67 11.88
C ALA A 77 12.44 -4.39 11.93
N GLN A 78 12.42 -5.67 12.26
CA GLN A 78 13.63 -6.50 12.41
C GLN A 78 13.97 -7.30 11.14
N GLN A 79 13.16 -7.23 10.08
CA GLN A 79 13.45 -8.00 8.88
C GLN A 79 14.54 -7.32 8.05
N THR A 80 15.71 -7.96 8.01
CA THR A 80 16.83 -7.51 7.18
C THR A 80 16.48 -7.52 5.70
N CYS A 81 16.78 -6.43 5.02
CA CYS A 81 16.71 -6.35 3.57
C CYS A 81 17.88 -7.14 2.96
N VAL A 82 17.58 -8.11 2.11
CA VAL A 82 18.56 -9.02 1.50
C VAL A 82 18.59 -8.89 -0.02
N GLU A 83 19.56 -9.52 -0.67
CA GLU A 83 19.76 -9.50 -2.13
C GLU A 83 18.48 -9.77 -2.93
N LYS A 84 17.63 -10.70 -2.48
CA LYS A 84 16.33 -10.97 -3.11
C LYS A 84 15.44 -9.72 -3.23
N CYS A 85 15.49 -8.81 -2.26
CA CYS A 85 14.76 -7.55 -2.30
C CYS A 85 15.44 -6.55 -3.27
N TRP A 86 16.77 -6.46 -3.24
CA TRP A 86 17.51 -5.54 -4.11
C TRP A 86 17.37 -5.91 -5.59
N MET A 87 17.26 -7.21 -5.89
CA MET A 87 17.10 -7.74 -7.25
C MET A 87 15.63 -7.90 -7.65
N ALA A 88 14.68 -7.52 -6.79
CA ALA A 88 13.26 -7.61 -7.11
C ALA A 88 12.85 -6.61 -8.21
N ASN A 89 11.66 -6.79 -8.76
CA ASN A 89 11.10 -5.81 -9.69
C ASN A 89 10.84 -4.48 -8.97
N PRO A 90 11.44 -3.34 -9.39
CA PRO A 90 11.25 -2.05 -8.72
C PRO A 90 9.79 -1.61 -8.66
N ASN A 91 8.95 -2.05 -9.61
CA ASN A 91 7.52 -1.71 -9.64
C ASN A 91 6.76 -2.30 -8.45
N THR A 92 7.28 -3.32 -7.76
CA THR A 92 6.61 -3.94 -6.61
C THR A 92 7.08 -3.40 -5.26
N ALA A 93 7.82 -2.28 -5.24
CA ALA A 93 8.37 -1.68 -4.03
C ALA A 93 7.31 -1.33 -2.96
N LEU A 94 6.10 -0.92 -3.38
CA LEU A 94 4.98 -0.62 -2.47
C LEU A 94 4.52 -1.85 -1.67
N SER A 95 4.76 -3.05 -2.20
CA SER A 95 4.42 -4.32 -1.56
C SER A 95 5.56 -4.90 -0.72
N CYS A 96 6.70 -4.22 -0.64
CA CYS A 96 7.80 -4.63 0.23
C CYS A 96 7.33 -4.64 1.70
N VAL A 97 7.86 -5.59 2.47
CA VAL A 97 7.59 -5.74 3.92
C VAL A 97 8.86 -5.76 4.75
N CYS A 98 10.02 -5.59 4.12
CA CYS A 98 11.32 -5.58 4.81
C CYS A 98 11.47 -4.32 5.65
N GLY A 99 12.36 -4.34 6.63
CA GLY A 99 12.67 -3.17 7.46
C GLY A 99 13.19 -1.96 6.68
N CYS A 100 13.54 -2.13 5.39
CA CYS A 100 13.87 -1.02 4.49
C CYS A 100 12.66 -0.24 3.96
N ALA A 101 11.43 -0.66 4.30
CA ALA A 101 10.19 -0.06 3.84
C ALA A 101 10.07 0.18 2.32
N GLY A 102 10.70 -0.70 1.53
CA GLY A 102 10.70 -0.62 0.06
C GLY A 102 11.80 0.27 -0.54
N LEU A 103 12.58 1.00 0.25
CA LEU A 103 13.62 1.91 -0.29
C LEU A 103 14.70 1.21 -1.11
N ASN A 104 15.09 0.00 -0.68
CA ASN A 104 16.13 -0.78 -1.35
C ASN A 104 15.56 -1.77 -2.36
N HIS A 105 14.24 -1.74 -2.62
CA HIS A 105 13.58 -2.72 -3.45
C HIS A 105 13.87 -2.46 -4.92
N GLY A 106 14.52 -3.41 -5.59
CA GLY A 106 14.87 -3.29 -7.01
C GLY A 106 16.04 -2.36 -7.33
N THR A 107 16.82 -1.91 -6.34
CA THR A 107 17.97 -1.02 -6.53
C THR A 107 19.23 -1.71 -7.07
N LYS A 108 19.27 -3.05 -7.06
CA LYS A 108 20.42 -3.89 -7.43
C LYS A 108 21.67 -3.68 -6.56
N ALA A 109 21.54 -3.04 -5.41
CA ALA A 109 22.66 -2.81 -4.49
C ALA A 109 22.23 -2.89 -3.01
N PRO A 110 23.10 -3.38 -2.12
CA PRO A 110 22.94 -3.15 -0.68
C PRO A 110 22.99 -1.64 -0.38
N PHE A 111 22.36 -1.22 0.71
CA PHE A 111 22.38 0.19 1.14
C PHE A 111 23.08 0.32 2.51
N ASP A 112 23.74 1.47 2.76
CA ASP A 112 24.53 1.74 3.96
C ASP A 112 23.71 2.43 5.09
N ARG A 113 22.70 3.25 4.77
CA ARG A 113 21.74 3.88 5.72
C ARG A 113 20.31 4.12 5.18
N LEU A 114 19.29 3.72 5.94
CA LEU A 114 17.88 3.98 5.60
C LEU A 114 17.48 5.45 5.83
N ILE A 115 17.13 6.19 4.78
CA ILE A 115 16.44 7.49 4.86
C ILE A 115 15.01 7.30 4.37
N LEU A 116 14.07 7.18 5.31
CA LEU A 116 12.66 6.98 4.99
C LEU A 116 11.98 8.32 4.72
N ASP A 117 11.46 8.51 3.50
CA ASP A 117 10.56 9.63 3.21
C ASP A 117 9.17 9.38 3.83
N GLY A 118 8.56 10.45 4.36
CA GLY A 118 7.25 10.41 5.03
C GLY A 118 7.34 10.29 6.54
N THR A 119 6.19 10.07 7.19
CA THR A 119 6.14 9.85 8.65
C THR A 119 6.37 8.38 8.94
N VAL A 120 7.34 8.07 9.80
CA VAL A 120 7.64 6.70 10.24
C VAL A 120 7.41 6.60 11.74
N SER A 121 6.73 5.53 12.15
CA SER A 121 6.55 5.17 13.56
C SER A 121 6.82 3.69 13.78
N VAL A 122 7.19 3.30 15.00
CA VAL A 122 7.31 1.90 15.42
C VAL A 122 6.04 1.54 16.18
N GLN A 123 5.37 0.48 15.76
CA GLN A 123 4.16 -0.06 16.42
C GLN A 123 4.36 -1.54 16.67
N GLY A 124 4.77 -1.89 17.90
CA GLY A 124 5.15 -3.26 18.24
C GLY A 124 6.34 -3.73 17.40
N GLU A 125 6.16 -4.82 16.65
CA GLU A 125 7.17 -5.37 15.74
C GLU A 125 7.22 -4.71 14.36
N TYR A 126 6.32 -3.76 14.08
CA TYR A 126 6.17 -3.15 12.77
C TYR A 126 6.73 -1.72 12.69
N LEU A 127 7.40 -1.41 11.57
CA LEU A 127 7.60 -0.04 11.11
C LEU A 127 6.39 0.36 10.28
N VAL A 128 5.71 1.43 10.67
CA VAL A 128 4.57 1.99 9.95
C VAL A 128 5.02 3.25 9.24
N ARG A 129 4.95 3.23 7.90
CA ARG A 129 5.30 4.34 7.03
C ARG A 129 4.05 4.92 6.40
N SER A 130 3.82 6.21 6.60
CA SER A 130 2.72 6.96 6.00
C SER A 130 3.26 8.03 5.05
N VAL A 131 2.72 8.05 3.84
CA VAL A 131 3.13 8.97 2.78
C VAL A 131 1.89 9.47 2.06
N ARG A 132 1.93 10.72 1.61
CA ARG A 132 0.97 11.23 0.62
C ARG A 132 1.59 11.13 -0.76
N LEU A 133 0.91 10.43 -1.66
CA LEU A 133 1.29 10.34 -3.07
C LEU A 133 0.44 11.33 -3.86
N ARG A 134 1.06 11.95 -4.86
CA ARG A 134 0.43 12.92 -5.75
C ARG A 134 0.90 12.68 -7.18
N ARG A 135 0.02 12.92 -8.14
CA ARG A 135 0.33 12.92 -9.57
C ARG A 135 0.46 14.34 -10.11
#